data_AF-A0A438GBW6-F1
#
_entry.id   AF-A0A438GBW6-F1
#
_cell.length_a   1.000
_cell.length_b   1.000
_cell.length_c   1.000
_cell.angle_alpha   90.00
_cell.angle_beta   90.00
_cell.angle_gamma   90.00
#
_symmetry.space_group_name_H-M   'P 1'
#
loop_
_entity.id
_entity.type
_entity.pdbx_description
1 polymer ?
#
loop_
_entity_poly.entity_id
_entity_poly.type
_entity_poly.pdbx_seq_one_letter_code
_entity_poly.pdbx_strand_id
1 'polypeptide(L)' 'MLHQVFGGDATTNRVLRAVRDMELHPTPPIGVMPLGTQVNISISLGWGNQLSDSRPTFYLPKLYDAEEILIDR' A
#
# COMPACT_ATOMS: atom_id res chain seq x y z
N MET A 1 -14.10 -2.67 -5.10
CA MET A 1 -13.17 -1.96 -6.00
C MET A 1 -11.92 -1.68 -5.18
N LEU A 2 -10.73 -2.09 -5.65
CA LEU A 2 -9.47 -1.88 -4.94
C LEU A 2 -8.95 -0.47 -5.25
N HIS A 3 -8.68 0.33 -4.23
CA HIS A 3 -8.05 1.64 -4.39
C HIS A 3 -6.54 1.51 -4.19
N GLN A 4 -5.74 2.02 -5.14
CA GLN A 4 -4.29 1.84 -5.17
C GLN A 4 -3.57 3.14 -4.83
N VAL A 5 -2.55 3.06 -3.98
CA VAL A 5 -1.70 4.19 -3.59
C VAL A 5 -0.26 3.90 -3.99
N PHE A 6 0.28 4.74 -4.86
CA PHE A 6 1.66 4.68 -5.32
C PHE A 6 2.43 5.85 -4.70
N GLY A 7 3.43 5.57 -3.86
CA GLY A 7 4.21 6.65 -3.24
C GLY A 7 5.13 6.16 -2.13
N GLY A 8 5.88 7.08 -1.52
CA GLY A 8 6.61 6.81 -0.28
C GLY A 8 5.71 6.86 0.95
N ASP A 9 6.25 6.51 2.12
CA ASP A 9 5.52 6.41 3.39
C ASP A 9 4.65 7.64 3.71
N ALA A 10 5.17 8.85 3.45
CA ALA A 10 4.43 10.10 3.69
C ALA A 10 3.18 10.23 2.81
N THR A 11 3.25 9.83 1.55
CA THR A 11 2.11 9.84 0.62
C THR A 11 1.10 8.77 1.03
N THR A 12 1.57 7.56 1.34
CA THR A 12 0.72 6.46 1.82
C THR A 12 -0.06 6.87 3.06
N ASN A 13 0.61 7.42 4.07
CA ASN A 13 -0.05 7.86 5.31
C ASN A 13 -1.10 8.95 5.09
N ARG A 14 -0.88 9.89 4.15
CA ARG A 14 -1.87 10.92 3.82
C ARG A 14 -3.12 10.32 3.19
N VAL A 15 -2.97 9.38 2.26
CA VAL A 15 -4.12 8.74 1.61
C VAL A 15 -4.88 7.84 2.59
N LEU A 16 -4.18 7.06 3.41
CA LEU A 16 -4.82 6.22 4.44
C LEU A 16 -5.63 7.07 5.43
N ARG A 17 -5.10 8.23 5.86
CA ARG A 17 -5.86 9.18 6.69
C ARG A 17 -7.08 9.74 5.96
N ALA A 18 -6.93 10.17 4.72
CA ALA A 18 -8.05 10.70 3.95
C ALA A 18 -9.17 9.67 3.76
N VAL A 19 -8.85 8.41 3.44
CA VAL A 19 -9.85 7.34 3.30
C VAL A 19 -10.50 7.01 4.64
N ARG A 20 -9.74 7.04 5.75
CA ARG A 20 -10.29 6.87 7.10
C ARG A 20 -11.29 7.97 7.43
N ASP A 21 -10.95 9.23 7.16
CA ASP A 21 -11.80 10.39 7.49
C ASP A 21 -13.11 10.41 6.67
N MET A 22 -13.20 9.62 5.60
CA MET A 22 -14.44 9.44 4.82
C MET A 22 -15.45 8.47 5.48
N GLU A 23 -15.07 7.75 6.53
CA GLU A 23 -15.95 6.83 7.28
C GLU A 23 -16.73 5.85 6.38
N LEU A 24 -16.07 5.32 5.34
CA LEU A 24 -16.69 4.43 4.37
C LEU A 24 -17.07 3.08 4.99
N HIS A 25 -18.28 2.60 4.68
CA HIS A 25 -18.80 1.31 5.13
C HIS A 25 -19.26 0.43 3.96
N PRO A 26 -18.66 -0.76 3.75
CA PRO A 26 -17.45 -1.26 4.44
C PRO A 26 -16.21 -0.46 4.05
N THR A 27 -15.18 -0.45 4.90
CA THR A 27 -13.90 0.17 4.56
C THR A 27 -13.30 -0.56 3.35
N PRO A 28 -12.98 0.13 2.25
CA PRO A 28 -12.47 -0.55 1.08
C PRO A 28 -11.03 -1.04 1.33
N PRO A 29 -10.63 -2.20 0.77
CA PRO A 29 -9.23 -2.61 0.78
C PRO A 29 -8.38 -1.60 0.00
N ILE A 30 -7.19 -1.30 0.52
CA ILE A 30 -6.25 -0.33 -0.06
C ILE A 30 -4.96 -1.05 -0.42
N GLY A 31 -4.63 -1.06 -1.71
CA GLY A 31 -3.33 -1.54 -2.18
C GLY A 31 -2.26 -0.45 -2.05
N VAL A 32 -1.11 -0.77 -1.47
CA VAL A 32 0.00 0.19 -1.28
C VAL A 32 1.23 -0.30 -2.06
N MET A 33 1.80 0.57 -2.90
CA MET A 33 3.08 0.35 -3.55
C MET A 33 4.11 1.37 -3.04
N PRO A 34 5.10 0.94 -2.22
CA PRO A 34 6.12 1.83 -1.68
C PRO A 34 7.15 2.19 -2.76
N LEU A 35 6.97 3.33 -3.42
CA LEU A 35 7.90 3.86 -4.42
C LEU A 35 9.00 4.76 -3.83
N GLY A 36 9.02 4.91 -2.51
CA GLY A 36 9.97 5.76 -1.79
C GLY A 36 11.34 5.08 -1.63
N THR A 37 12.38 5.91 -1.45
CA THR A 37 13.74 5.47 -1.09
C THR A 37 13.87 5.02 0.37
N GLN A 38 12.94 5.47 1.23
CA GLN A 38 12.76 4.99 2.59
C GLN A 38 11.51 4.11 2.62
N VAL A 39 11.64 2.91 3.15
CA VAL A 39 10.71 1.80 2.94
C VAL A 39 10.11 1.30 4.26
N ASN A 40 9.87 2.19 5.23
CA ASN A 40 9.50 1.75 6.59
C ASN A 40 8.17 0.97 6.59
N ILE A 41 7.21 1.34 5.74
CA ILE A 41 5.95 0.58 5.62
C ILE A 41 6.21 -0.82 5.08
N SER A 42 7.05 -0.95 4.05
CA SER A 42 7.38 -2.28 3.51
C SER A 42 8.13 -3.16 4.51
N ILE A 43 9.00 -2.56 5.34
CA ILE A 43 9.74 -3.27 6.39
C ILE A 43 8.78 -3.72 7.48
N SER A 44 7.92 -2.82 7.97
CA SER A 44 6.91 -3.12 9.00
C SER A 44 5.90 -4.18 8.55
N LEU A 45 5.62 -4.26 7.25
CA LEU A 45 4.75 -5.29 6.65
C LEU A 45 5.50 -6.56 6.26
N GLY A 46 6.81 -6.65 6.54
CA GLY A 46 7.62 -7.83 6.24
C GLY A 46 7.98 -8.02 4.76
N TRP A 47 7.77 -7.01 3.91
CA TRP A 47 8.07 -7.03 2.47
C TRP A 47 9.57 -6.84 2.15
N GLY A 48 10.37 -6.40 3.12
CA GLY A 48 11.82 -6.25 3.01
C GLY A 48 12.28 -4.93 2.37
N ASN A 49 13.61 -4.77 2.21
CA ASN A 49 14.24 -3.48 1.91
C ASN A 49 14.26 -3.08 0.42
N GLN A 50 13.77 -3.92 -0.50
CA GLN A 50 13.90 -3.64 -1.93
C GLN A 50 12.69 -4.11 -2.72
N LEU A 51 11.95 -3.16 -3.28
CA LEU A 51 11.28 -3.42 -4.55
C LEU A 51 12.38 -3.42 -5.62
N SER A 52 12.78 -4.59 -6.12
CA SER A 52 13.83 -4.71 -7.12
C SER A 52 13.48 -4.07 -8.47
N ASP A 53 12.19 -3.79 -8.71
CA ASP A 53 11.67 -3.31 -9.98
C ASP A 53 10.41 -2.46 -9.81
N SER A 54 10.51 -1.13 -9.94
CA SER A 54 9.38 -0.20 -9.77
C SER A 54 8.38 -0.17 -10.92
N ARG A 55 8.54 -1.01 -11.96
CA ARG A 55 7.63 -1.03 -13.12
C ARG A 55 6.25 -1.58 -12.72
N PRO A 56 5.15 -0.89 -13.09
CA PRO A 56 3.80 -1.38 -12.80
C PRO A 56 3.54 -2.80 -13.35
N THR A 57 4.14 -3.14 -14.49
CA THR A 57 4.00 -4.48 -15.11
C THR A 57 4.54 -5.62 -14.26
N PHE A 58 5.46 -5.35 -13.34
CA PHE A 58 5.99 -6.35 -12.40
C PHE A 58 5.11 -6.50 -11.14
N TYR A 59 4.47 -5.40 -10.71
CA TYR A 59 3.70 -5.35 -9.46
C TYR A 59 2.21 -5.65 -9.61
N LEU A 60 1.58 -5.19 -10.70
CA LEU A 60 0.15 -5.38 -10.92
C LEU A 60 -0.28 -6.86 -10.89
N PRO A 61 0.47 -7.82 -11.45
CA PRO A 61 0.13 -9.24 -11.31
C PRO A 61 0.21 -9.73 -9.86
N LYS A 62 1.21 -9.29 -9.09
CA LYS A 62 1.38 -9.69 -7.68
C LYS A 62 0.28 -9.16 -6.78
N LEU A 63 -0.31 -8.01 -7.14
CA LEU A 63 -1.44 -7.43 -6.41
C LEU A 63 -2.71 -8.27 -6.60
N TYR A 64 -2.85 -8.96 -7.73
CA TYR A 64 -4.00 -9.82 -7.99
C TYR A 64 -4.06 -11.00 -7.02
N ASP A 65 -2.90 -11.57 -6.70
CA ASP A 65 -2.74 -12.69 -5.76
C ASP A 65 -2.43 -12.22 -4.33
N ALA A 66 -2.52 -10.92 -4.05
CA ALA A 66 -2.16 -10.39 -2.74
C ALA A 66 -3.21 -10.73 -1.68
N GLU A 67 -2.73 -11.10 -0.49
CA GLU A 67 -3.58 -11.31 0.67
C GLU A 67 -3.89 -9.98 1.37
N GLU A 68 -5.13 -9.82 1.80
CA GLU A 68 -5.53 -8.69 2.64
C GLU A 68 -5.01 -8.90 4.06
N ILE A 69 -4.29 -7.90 4.56
CA ILE A 69 -3.77 -7.89 5.93
C ILE A 69 -4.49 -6.78 6.68
N LEU A 70 -5.05 -7.12 7.85
CA LEU A 70 -5.62 -6.12 8.74
C LEU A 70 -4.47 -5.40 9.45
N ILE A 71 -4.24 -4.15 9.08
CA ILE A 71 -3.25 -3.30 9.76
C ILE A 71 -3.93 -2.72 11.01
N ASP A 72 -3.33 -2.96 12.18
CA ASP A 72 -3.81 -2.38 13.43
C ASP A 72 -3.66 -0.85 13.42
N ARG A 73 -4.45 -0.17 14.25
CA ARG A 73 -4.56 1.29 14.29
C ARG A 73 -3.28 2.00 14.73
#